data_AF-A0A7X8TN20-F1
#
_entry.id   AF-A0A7X8TN20-F1
#
_cell.length_a   1.000
_cell.length_b   1.000
_cell.length_c   1.000
_cell.angle_alpha   90.00
_cell.angle_beta   90.00
_cell.angle_gamma   90.00
#
_symmetry.space_group_name_H-M   'P 1'
#
loop_
_entity.id
_entity.type
_entity.pdbx_description
1 polymer ?
#
loop_
_entity_poly.entity_id
_entity_poly.type
_entity_poly.pdbx_seq_one_letter_code
_entity_poly.pdbx_strand_id
1 'polypeptide(L)'
;MTLFLGHTRFSIDAYGSAWFNATRTRPSGVSMFESRQEYLDWLYDHDRLERRAKILLEWSLPQLQLAAEQIAAHGHEVRHVVSYSANLPEAFQTRLREAAEQFPLLHLHQTSGVVDGFLPPEEVVHELLDARDSAGGGEAEVFAAYRLDDDDILSTDYFTLLEPYVGAENVGFRVSLGLGFSGVWRDGRLCAARETYYPMISMGMASICSRDTDRWLHVPERYVDASQDNHDLADRGAPVITDSRKPAFFRILHETQSGVLHRTRQLSRHWYADALSRIQHAPPADPDVVAEKFPVLAQAVTVAHGTEGETIELLDEELDLCEERVPFEIQLNRPFVLEVDFTSEQEAISQDIAVKWQVEAEDGFDLHCTECTQQYTRSDVRYHRKYGYTTWVPTRKQFGVTRHAVVDVHPQTRITGLTVLTRGKNPTRLRQIRITEI
;
A
#
# COMPACT_ATOMS: atom_id res chain seq x y z
N MET A 1 1.73 -13.57 -29.58
CA MET A 1 2.03 -12.17 -29.24
C MET A 1 0.78 -11.59 -28.59
N THR A 2 0.94 -11.03 -27.39
CA THR A 2 -0.16 -10.55 -26.54
C THR A 2 0.14 -9.12 -26.15
N LEU A 3 -0.87 -8.28 -26.10
CA LEU A 3 -0.75 -6.92 -25.59
C LEU A 3 -1.10 -6.89 -24.10
N PHE A 4 -0.25 -6.25 -23.32
CA PHE A 4 -0.54 -5.84 -21.95
C PHE A 4 -0.74 -4.32 -21.94
N LEU A 5 -1.97 -3.89 -21.65
CA LEU A 5 -2.38 -2.49 -21.68
C LEU A 5 -2.58 -1.95 -20.27
N GLY A 6 -1.70 -1.06 -19.84
CA GLY A 6 -1.76 -0.41 -18.55
C GLY A 6 -2.57 0.87 -18.57
N HIS A 7 -3.17 1.20 -17.43
CA HIS A 7 -3.80 2.50 -17.24
C HIS A 7 -3.49 3.09 -15.87
N THR A 8 -2.94 4.31 -15.88
CA THR A 8 -2.76 5.16 -14.71
C THR A 8 -3.56 6.45 -14.88
N ARG A 9 -4.21 6.87 -13.80
CA ARG A 9 -4.93 8.15 -13.72
C ARG A 9 -4.11 9.11 -12.87
N PHE A 10 -3.28 9.91 -13.51
CA PHE A 10 -2.40 10.86 -12.84
C PHE A 10 -3.15 12.15 -12.51
N SER A 11 -3.56 12.28 -11.24
CA SER A 11 -4.25 13.46 -10.71
C SER A 11 -5.35 14.03 -11.62
N ILE A 12 -6.28 13.15 -12.03
CA ILE A 12 -7.45 13.52 -12.83
C ILE A 12 -8.49 14.23 -11.97
N ASP A 13 -8.99 15.36 -12.45
CA ASP A 13 -10.17 16.05 -11.92
C ASP A 13 -11.42 15.20 -12.13
N ALA A 14 -11.78 14.49 -11.08
CA ALA A 14 -12.95 13.62 -11.02
C ALA A 14 -13.99 14.14 -10.02
N TYR A 15 -14.10 15.46 -9.84
CA TYR A 15 -15.03 16.03 -8.87
C TYR A 15 -16.48 15.56 -9.09
N GLY A 16 -17.11 15.07 -8.01
CA GLY A 16 -18.45 14.51 -8.06
C GLY A 16 -18.53 13.05 -8.54
N SER A 17 -17.40 12.41 -8.85
CA SER A 17 -17.37 10.99 -9.22
C SER A 17 -17.69 10.11 -8.02
N ALA A 18 -18.63 9.17 -8.20
CA ALA A 18 -18.93 8.11 -7.24
C ALA A 18 -17.79 7.09 -7.10
N TRP A 19 -16.84 7.09 -8.04
CA TRP A 19 -15.76 6.12 -8.14
C TRP A 19 -14.47 6.56 -7.44
N PHE A 20 -14.42 7.83 -7.02
CA PHE A 20 -13.24 8.40 -6.39
C PHE A 20 -13.50 8.61 -4.91
N ASN A 21 -12.71 7.94 -4.05
CA ASN A 21 -12.88 8.02 -2.59
C ASN A 21 -12.86 9.47 -2.07
N ALA A 22 -12.07 10.33 -2.69
CA ALA A 22 -11.94 11.73 -2.30
C ALA A 22 -13.20 12.57 -2.60
N THR A 23 -14.02 12.19 -3.59
CA THR A 23 -15.17 13.00 -4.04
C THR A 23 -16.52 12.30 -3.88
N ARG A 24 -16.52 11.00 -3.53
CA ARG A 24 -17.76 10.23 -3.32
C ARG A 24 -18.53 10.76 -2.11
N THR A 25 -19.77 11.19 -2.35
CA THR A 25 -20.72 11.52 -1.28
C THR A 25 -21.02 10.28 -0.44
N ARG A 26 -20.79 10.36 0.86
CA ARG A 26 -21.04 9.24 1.78
C ARG A 26 -22.54 9.04 2.02
N PRO A 27 -22.98 7.85 2.51
CA PRO A 27 -24.36 7.63 2.94
C PRO A 27 -24.86 8.63 3.99
N SER A 28 -23.94 9.23 4.75
CA SER A 28 -24.24 10.31 5.71
C SER A 28 -24.53 11.67 5.06
N GLY A 29 -24.45 11.80 3.74
CA GLY A 29 -24.60 13.05 2.99
C GLY A 29 -23.39 13.99 3.07
N VAL A 30 -22.32 13.61 3.77
CA VAL A 30 -21.13 14.45 3.97
C VAL A 30 -20.11 14.18 2.88
N SER A 31 -19.75 15.23 2.13
CA SER A 31 -18.61 15.25 1.19
C SER A 31 -17.31 15.51 1.94
N MET A 32 -16.18 15.03 1.41
CA MET A 32 -14.85 15.33 1.95
C MET A 32 -14.49 16.81 1.77
N PHE A 33 -14.90 17.38 0.65
CA PHE A 33 -14.65 18.77 0.26
C PHE A 33 -15.97 19.50 0.17
N GLU A 34 -16.00 20.72 0.68
CA GLU A 34 -17.18 21.59 0.65
C GLU A 34 -17.44 22.15 -0.75
N SER A 35 -16.40 22.21 -1.59
CA SER A 35 -16.48 22.71 -2.96
C SER A 35 -15.52 22.01 -3.91
N ARG A 36 -15.77 22.16 -5.22
CA ARG A 36 -14.82 21.73 -6.26
C ARG A 36 -13.48 22.45 -6.15
N GLN A 37 -13.47 23.72 -5.72
CA GLN A 37 -12.23 24.46 -5.57
C GLN A 37 -11.36 23.87 -4.46
N GLU A 38 -11.93 23.56 -3.29
CA GLU A 38 -11.19 22.91 -2.20
C GLU A 38 -10.62 21.55 -2.64
N TYR A 39 -11.38 20.78 -3.43
CA TYR A 39 -10.89 19.54 -4.02
C TYR A 39 -9.73 19.77 -4.98
N LEU A 40 -9.80 20.78 -5.86
CA LEU A 40 -8.74 21.10 -6.80
C LEU A 40 -7.48 21.62 -6.09
N ASP A 41 -7.64 22.44 -5.06
CA ASP A 41 -6.54 22.94 -4.23
C ASP A 41 -5.80 21.77 -3.56
N TRP A 42 -6.55 20.76 -3.07
CA TRP A 42 -5.96 19.53 -2.57
C TRP A 42 -5.35 18.64 -3.67
N LEU A 43 -6.06 18.46 -4.80
CA LEU A 43 -5.65 17.59 -5.89
C LEU A 43 -4.33 18.07 -6.50
N TYR A 44 -4.19 19.37 -6.67
CA TYR A 44 -3.03 20.04 -7.25
C TYR A 44 -2.11 20.70 -6.24
N ASP A 45 -2.24 20.34 -4.97
CA ASP A 45 -1.26 20.66 -3.96
C ASP A 45 0.14 20.23 -4.43
N HIS A 46 1.09 21.15 -4.33
CA HIS A 46 2.42 20.97 -4.91
C HIS A 46 3.15 19.78 -4.30
N ASP A 47 3.11 19.62 -2.98
CA ASP A 47 3.82 18.54 -2.28
C ASP A 47 3.17 17.18 -2.56
N ARG A 48 1.84 17.15 -2.69
CA ARG A 48 1.11 15.96 -3.18
C ARG A 48 1.56 15.59 -4.60
N LEU A 49 1.57 16.54 -5.53
CA LEU A 49 1.93 16.28 -6.92
C LEU A 49 3.40 15.90 -7.08
N GLU A 50 4.32 16.57 -6.37
CA GLU A 50 5.74 16.22 -6.39
C GLU A 50 5.99 14.79 -5.92
N ARG A 51 5.30 14.37 -4.84
CA ARG A 51 5.42 13.00 -4.36
C ARG A 51 4.89 11.97 -5.36
N ARG A 52 3.70 12.22 -5.95
CA ARG A 52 3.11 11.32 -6.96
C ARG A 52 3.94 11.29 -8.24
N ALA A 53 4.42 12.44 -8.70
CA ALA A 53 5.31 12.54 -9.85
C ALA A 53 6.63 11.82 -9.60
N LYS A 54 7.20 11.92 -8.39
CA LYS A 54 8.39 11.16 -8.03
C LYS A 54 8.15 9.66 -8.09
N ILE A 55 7.08 9.16 -7.47
CA ILE A 55 6.78 7.72 -7.51
C ILE A 55 6.55 7.27 -8.96
N LEU A 56 5.65 7.92 -9.69
CA LEU A 56 5.33 7.53 -11.07
C LEU A 56 6.54 7.62 -11.99
N LEU A 57 7.22 8.78 -12.03
CA LEU A 57 8.22 9.08 -13.06
C LEU A 57 9.60 8.52 -12.74
N GLU A 58 10.00 8.49 -11.46
CA GLU A 58 11.34 8.04 -11.06
C GLU A 58 11.37 6.57 -10.65
N TRP A 59 10.23 5.99 -10.23
CA TRP A 59 10.18 4.60 -9.76
C TRP A 59 9.28 3.72 -10.64
N SER A 60 7.99 4.03 -10.77
CA SER A 60 7.03 3.16 -11.45
C SER A 60 7.32 3.01 -12.95
N LEU A 61 7.57 4.09 -13.68
CA LEU A 61 7.84 4.03 -15.13
C LEU A 61 9.16 3.31 -15.46
N PRO A 62 10.30 3.61 -14.83
CA PRO A 62 11.52 2.83 -15.05
C PRO A 62 11.33 1.35 -14.71
N GLN A 63 10.59 1.03 -13.65
CA GLN A 63 10.28 -0.34 -13.26
C GLN A 63 9.39 -1.05 -14.28
N LEU A 64 8.35 -0.38 -14.80
CA LEU A 64 7.49 -0.89 -15.86
C LEU A 64 8.27 -1.12 -17.15
N GLN A 65 9.24 -0.26 -17.46
CA GLN A 65 10.11 -0.42 -18.63
C GLN A 65 10.96 -1.70 -18.52
N LEU A 66 11.54 -1.98 -17.35
CA LEU A 66 12.26 -3.23 -17.11
C LEU A 66 11.33 -4.46 -17.27
N ALA A 67 10.11 -4.40 -16.72
CA ALA A 67 9.14 -5.47 -16.85
C ALA A 67 8.68 -5.68 -18.31
N ALA A 68 8.53 -4.58 -19.06
CA ALA A 68 8.18 -4.61 -20.48
C ALA A 68 9.28 -5.23 -21.34
N GLU A 69 10.55 -4.88 -21.08
CA GLU A 69 11.70 -5.47 -21.78
C GLU A 69 11.80 -6.98 -21.53
N GLN A 70 11.54 -7.42 -20.30
CA GLN A 70 11.55 -8.83 -19.95
C GLN A 70 10.50 -9.63 -20.72
N ILE A 71 9.25 -9.15 -20.78
CA ILE A 71 8.17 -9.87 -21.48
C ILE A 71 8.25 -9.70 -23.01
N ALA A 72 8.93 -8.67 -23.51
CA ALA A 72 9.24 -8.52 -24.93
C ALA A 72 10.13 -9.67 -25.45
N ALA A 73 11.00 -10.24 -24.61
CA ALA A 73 11.78 -11.43 -24.96
C ALA A 73 10.90 -12.68 -25.19
N HIS A 74 9.67 -12.68 -24.66
CA HIS A 74 8.65 -13.72 -24.91
C HIS A 74 7.75 -13.37 -26.11
N GLY A 75 8.03 -12.28 -26.83
CA GLY A 75 7.26 -11.84 -27.99
C GLY A 75 5.92 -11.19 -27.64
N HIS A 76 5.82 -10.56 -26.47
CA HIS A 76 4.67 -9.75 -26.07
C HIS A 76 5.00 -8.26 -26.04
N GLU A 77 3.96 -7.44 -25.96
CA GLU A 77 4.08 -5.98 -25.98
C GLU A 77 3.42 -5.39 -24.74
N VAL A 78 4.02 -4.34 -24.20
CA VAL A 78 3.44 -3.55 -23.11
C VAL A 78 3.24 -2.12 -23.59
N ARG A 79 2.02 -1.61 -23.40
CA ARG A 79 1.70 -0.18 -23.51
C ARG A 79 1.12 0.27 -22.18
N HIS A 80 1.40 1.50 -21.79
CA HIS A 80 0.90 2.07 -20.55
C HIS A 80 0.35 3.46 -20.81
N VAL A 81 -0.95 3.64 -20.60
CA VAL A 81 -1.62 4.92 -20.79
C VAL A 81 -1.63 5.69 -19.48
N VAL A 82 -1.07 6.89 -19.47
CA VAL A 82 -1.25 7.85 -18.37
C VAL A 82 -2.28 8.89 -18.82
N SER A 83 -3.46 8.83 -18.18
CA SER A 83 -4.49 9.84 -18.33
C SER A 83 -4.29 10.96 -17.31
N TYR A 84 -4.34 12.22 -17.75
CA TYR A 84 -4.23 13.40 -16.88
C TYR A 84 -5.17 14.52 -17.33
N SER A 85 -5.54 15.41 -16.41
CA SER A 85 -6.44 16.51 -16.72
C SER A 85 -5.75 17.67 -17.42
N ALA A 86 -6.46 18.34 -18.32
CA ALA A 86 -5.97 19.51 -19.06
C ALA A 86 -5.60 20.71 -18.16
N ASN A 87 -6.12 20.75 -16.93
CA ASN A 87 -5.82 21.76 -15.92
C ASN A 87 -4.72 21.32 -14.93
N LEU A 88 -4.03 20.20 -15.16
CA LEU A 88 -2.83 19.83 -14.40
C LEU A 88 -1.79 20.97 -14.50
N PRO A 89 -1.07 21.34 -13.42
CA PRO A 89 -0.09 22.42 -13.52
C PRO A 89 1.01 22.10 -14.57
N GLU A 90 1.40 23.13 -15.32
CA GLU A 90 2.26 22.99 -16.52
C GLU A 90 3.61 22.32 -16.24
N ALA A 91 4.17 22.53 -15.04
CA ALA A 91 5.41 21.88 -14.61
C ALA A 91 5.29 20.35 -14.65
N PHE A 92 4.15 19.80 -14.20
CA PHE A 92 3.93 18.35 -14.21
C PHE A 92 3.53 17.83 -15.59
N GLN A 93 2.81 18.61 -16.40
CA GLN A 93 2.58 18.26 -17.81
C GLN A 93 3.89 18.13 -18.59
N THR A 94 4.82 19.06 -18.36
CA THR A 94 6.14 19.03 -19.01
C THR A 94 6.92 17.78 -18.61
N ARG A 95 6.97 17.45 -17.32
CA ARG A 95 7.60 16.21 -16.83
C ARG A 95 6.98 14.94 -17.41
N LEU A 96 5.65 14.90 -17.59
CA LEU A 96 4.98 13.77 -18.25
C LEU A 96 5.42 13.63 -19.71
N ARG A 97 5.51 14.75 -20.45
CA ARG A 97 5.98 14.74 -21.85
C ARG A 97 7.43 14.28 -21.97
N GLU A 98 8.30 14.78 -21.09
CA GLU A 98 9.71 14.33 -21.01
C GLU A 98 9.80 12.83 -20.72
N ALA A 99 8.96 12.31 -19.82
CA ALA A 99 8.91 10.87 -19.54
C ALA A 99 8.41 10.07 -20.76
N ALA A 100 7.48 10.59 -21.56
CA ALA A 100 6.99 9.91 -22.77
C ALA A 100 8.05 9.85 -23.88
N GLU A 101 8.95 10.84 -23.93
CA GLU A 101 10.14 10.77 -24.80
C GLU A 101 11.14 9.72 -24.31
N GLN A 102 11.24 9.51 -23.00
CA GLN A 102 12.17 8.57 -22.39
C GLN A 102 11.68 7.10 -22.41
N PHE A 103 10.38 6.86 -22.21
CA PHE A 103 9.80 5.53 -22.05
C PHE A 103 8.86 5.19 -23.22
N PRO A 104 9.30 4.37 -24.21
CA PRO A 104 8.49 4.05 -25.39
C PRO A 104 7.18 3.32 -25.11
N LEU A 105 7.05 2.67 -23.94
CA LEU A 105 5.79 2.06 -23.51
C LEU A 105 4.71 3.09 -23.13
N LEU A 106 5.11 4.33 -22.82
CA LEU A 106 4.22 5.35 -22.27
C LEU A 106 3.43 6.04 -23.38
N HIS A 107 2.11 6.06 -23.21
CA HIS A 107 1.18 6.81 -24.03
C HIS A 107 0.45 7.84 -23.15
N LEU A 108 0.49 9.11 -23.54
CA LEU A 108 -0.13 10.19 -22.79
C LEU A 108 -1.53 10.50 -23.32
N HIS A 109 -2.51 10.56 -22.42
CA HIS A 109 -3.89 10.90 -22.76
C HIS A 109 -4.37 12.10 -21.92
N GLN A 110 -4.40 13.27 -22.54
CA GLN A 110 -4.92 14.49 -21.90
C GLN A 110 -6.44 14.57 -22.05
N THR A 111 -7.15 14.82 -20.96
CA THR A 111 -8.62 14.93 -20.99
C THR A 111 -9.15 16.13 -20.22
N SER A 112 -10.34 16.59 -20.60
CA SER A 112 -11.16 17.55 -19.84
C SER A 112 -12.31 16.89 -19.09
N GLY A 113 -12.53 15.59 -19.31
CA GLY A 113 -13.61 14.80 -18.71
C GLY A 113 -13.13 13.89 -17.58
N VAL A 114 -14.10 13.27 -16.91
CA VAL A 114 -13.82 12.22 -15.93
C VAL A 114 -13.39 10.97 -16.69
N VAL A 115 -12.28 10.36 -16.27
CA VAL A 115 -11.87 9.03 -16.74
C VAL A 115 -12.22 8.02 -15.65
N ASP A 116 -13.18 7.15 -15.95
CA ASP A 116 -13.60 6.07 -15.07
C ASP A 116 -13.16 4.69 -15.58
N GLY A 117 -13.20 3.70 -14.69
CA GLY A 117 -12.92 2.32 -15.03
C GLY A 117 -11.47 1.88 -14.89
N PHE A 118 -11.22 0.65 -15.34
CA PHE A 118 -9.91 0.00 -15.35
C PHE A 118 -9.21 0.06 -16.71
N LEU A 119 -9.95 0.37 -17.77
CA LEU A 119 -9.42 0.56 -19.13
C LEU A 119 -9.11 2.03 -19.36
N PRO A 120 -8.13 2.33 -20.23
CA PRO A 120 -8.08 3.62 -20.90
C PRO A 120 -9.40 3.91 -21.64
N PRO A 121 -9.65 5.18 -22.01
CA PRO A 121 -10.77 5.51 -22.90
C PRO A 121 -10.78 4.62 -24.14
N GLU A 122 -11.96 4.21 -24.56
CA GLU A 122 -12.15 3.21 -25.61
C GLU A 122 -11.46 3.60 -26.93
N GLU A 123 -11.46 4.89 -27.26
CA GLU A 123 -10.76 5.44 -28.42
C GLU A 123 -9.25 5.20 -28.38
N VAL A 124 -8.63 5.29 -27.19
CA VAL A 124 -7.20 5.04 -26.99
C VAL A 124 -6.91 3.54 -27.06
N VAL A 125 -7.80 2.71 -26.50
CA VAL A 125 -7.69 1.24 -26.62
C VAL A 125 -7.69 0.84 -28.09
N HIS A 126 -8.64 1.35 -28.85
CA HIS A 126 -8.77 1.09 -30.28
C HIS A 126 -7.56 1.56 -31.09
N GLU A 127 -7.05 2.75 -30.81
CA GLU A 127 -5.83 3.28 -31.45
C GLU A 127 -4.64 2.34 -31.26
N LEU A 128 -4.41 1.88 -30.03
CA LEU A 128 -3.27 1.02 -29.70
C LEU A 128 -3.39 -0.37 -30.30
N LEU A 129 -4.60 -0.93 -30.34
CA LEU A 129 -4.85 -2.23 -30.99
C LEU A 129 -4.76 -2.12 -32.53
N ASP A 130 -5.26 -1.03 -33.14
CA ASP A 130 -5.14 -0.79 -34.59
C ASP A 130 -3.68 -0.64 -35.04
N ALA A 131 -2.85 0.02 -34.24
CA ALA A 131 -1.42 0.15 -34.49
C ALA A 131 -0.72 -1.22 -34.56
N ARG A 132 -1.26 -2.23 -33.88
CA ARG A 132 -0.77 -3.62 -33.91
C ARG A 132 -1.35 -4.43 -35.09
N ASP A 133 -2.62 -4.22 -35.42
CA ASP A 133 -3.39 -4.99 -36.40
C ASP A 133 -3.07 -4.73 -37.88
N SER A 134 -2.03 -3.94 -38.16
CA SER A 134 -1.46 -3.75 -39.51
C SER A 134 -0.99 -5.06 -40.18
N ALA A 135 -1.05 -6.21 -39.48
CA ALA A 135 -0.63 -7.53 -39.94
C ALA A 135 -1.76 -8.52 -40.31
N GLY A 136 -3.04 -8.13 -40.29
CA GLY A 136 -4.09 -8.83 -41.06
C GLY A 136 -4.47 -10.27 -40.65
N GLY A 137 -4.81 -10.50 -39.38
CA GLY A 137 -5.42 -11.77 -38.92
C GLY A 137 -6.90 -11.59 -38.58
N GLY A 138 -7.80 -12.33 -39.24
CA GLY A 138 -9.25 -12.26 -39.02
C GLY A 138 -9.76 -12.96 -37.76
N GLU A 139 -9.01 -12.95 -36.66
CA GLU A 139 -9.38 -13.56 -35.37
C GLU A 139 -9.50 -12.50 -34.28
N ALA A 140 -10.31 -12.77 -33.24
CA ALA A 140 -10.47 -11.87 -32.11
C ALA A 140 -9.15 -11.70 -31.34
N GLU A 141 -8.77 -10.45 -31.10
CA GLU A 141 -7.52 -10.11 -30.44
C GLU A 141 -7.70 -10.14 -28.92
N VAL A 142 -7.07 -11.10 -28.23
CA VAL A 142 -7.07 -11.17 -26.76
C VAL A 142 -5.92 -10.34 -26.19
N PHE A 143 -6.21 -9.57 -25.14
CA PHE A 143 -5.24 -8.73 -24.44
C PHE A 143 -5.54 -8.68 -22.93
N ALA A 144 -4.56 -8.27 -22.14
CA ALA A 144 -4.73 -8.04 -20.71
C ALA A 144 -4.66 -6.54 -20.41
N ALA A 145 -5.69 -6.01 -19.75
CA ALA A 145 -5.72 -4.62 -19.31
C ALA A 145 -5.50 -4.52 -17.81
N TYR A 146 -4.42 -3.87 -17.37
CA TYR A 146 -4.08 -3.74 -15.95
C TYR A 146 -4.22 -2.30 -15.46
N ARG A 147 -4.72 -2.15 -14.23
CA ARG A 147 -4.76 -0.86 -13.54
C ARG A 147 -3.49 -0.66 -12.70
N LEU A 148 -2.96 0.56 -12.70
CA LEU A 148 -1.92 0.99 -11.78
C LEU A 148 -2.25 2.40 -11.28
N ASP A 149 -2.23 2.63 -9.97
CA ASP A 149 -2.35 4.00 -9.46
C ASP A 149 -0.98 4.71 -9.53
N ASP A 150 -0.95 6.04 -9.53
CA ASP A 150 0.27 6.85 -9.69
C ASP A 150 1.20 6.84 -8.47
N ASP A 151 0.85 6.09 -7.43
CA ASP A 151 1.62 5.80 -6.23
C ASP A 151 1.93 4.29 -6.03
N ASP A 152 1.71 3.47 -7.06
CA ASP A 152 1.92 2.01 -7.05
C ASP A 152 3.08 1.57 -7.96
N ILE A 153 3.70 0.44 -7.63
CA ILE A 153 4.83 -0.14 -8.40
C ILE A 153 4.59 -1.63 -8.63
N LEU A 154 4.85 -2.11 -9.85
CA LEU A 154 4.77 -3.53 -10.22
C LEU A 154 6.17 -4.16 -10.28
N SER A 155 6.26 -5.45 -9.97
CA SER A 155 7.52 -6.22 -10.04
C SER A 155 8.04 -6.36 -11.48
N THR A 156 9.34 -6.61 -11.62
CA THR A 156 9.98 -6.87 -12.93
C THR A 156 9.38 -8.08 -13.64
N ASP A 157 8.91 -9.09 -12.90
CA ASP A 157 8.29 -10.30 -13.46
C ASP A 157 6.77 -10.23 -13.56
N TYR A 158 6.13 -9.09 -13.26
CA TYR A 158 4.67 -8.94 -13.25
C TYR A 158 3.98 -9.49 -14.51
N PHE A 159 4.45 -9.11 -15.71
CA PHE A 159 3.85 -9.58 -16.96
C PHE A 159 4.12 -11.06 -17.23
N THR A 160 5.29 -11.58 -16.82
CA THR A 160 5.59 -13.02 -16.89
C THR A 160 4.69 -13.82 -15.95
N LEU A 161 4.32 -13.28 -14.79
CA LEU A 161 3.37 -13.91 -13.88
C LEU A 161 1.94 -13.89 -14.45
N LEU A 162 1.59 -12.84 -15.20
CA LEU A 162 0.27 -12.68 -15.79
C LEU A 162 0.07 -13.47 -17.09
N GLU A 163 1.14 -13.66 -17.88
CA GLU A 163 1.15 -14.32 -19.18
C GLU A 163 0.33 -15.63 -19.25
N PRO A 164 0.44 -16.58 -18.31
CA PRO A 164 -0.28 -17.85 -18.38
C PRO A 164 -1.81 -17.72 -18.31
N TYR A 165 -2.32 -16.56 -17.91
CA TYR A 165 -3.76 -16.30 -17.75
C TYR A 165 -4.36 -15.56 -18.95
N VAL A 166 -3.53 -15.06 -19.88
CA VAL A 166 -4.01 -14.26 -21.02
C VAL A 166 -4.33 -15.17 -22.20
N GLY A 167 -5.56 -15.69 -22.21
CA GLY A 167 -6.08 -16.60 -23.23
C GLY A 167 -7.57 -16.39 -23.48
N ALA A 168 -8.06 -16.88 -24.63
CA ALA A 168 -9.46 -16.74 -25.03
C ALA A 168 -10.43 -17.37 -24.01
N GLU A 169 -10.00 -18.45 -23.35
CA GLU A 169 -10.74 -19.15 -22.29
C GLU A 169 -10.95 -18.32 -21.02
N ASN A 170 -10.14 -17.28 -20.82
CA ASN A 170 -10.22 -16.40 -19.65
C ASN A 170 -10.80 -15.03 -19.99
N VAL A 171 -11.26 -14.78 -21.23
CA VAL A 171 -11.93 -13.50 -21.56
C VAL A 171 -13.11 -13.28 -20.63
N GLY A 172 -13.18 -12.09 -20.04
CA GLY A 172 -14.17 -11.74 -19.02
C GLY A 172 -13.74 -12.06 -17.58
N PHE A 173 -12.58 -12.68 -17.37
CA PHE A 173 -12.01 -12.89 -16.04
C PHE A 173 -11.15 -11.68 -15.62
N ARG A 174 -10.98 -11.54 -14.31
CA ARG A 174 -9.95 -10.69 -13.71
C ARG A 174 -8.84 -11.57 -13.12
N VAL A 175 -7.62 -11.05 -13.07
CA VAL A 175 -6.46 -11.68 -12.44
C VAL A 175 -5.93 -10.76 -11.35
N SER A 176 -5.77 -11.30 -10.15
CA SER A 176 -5.17 -10.60 -9.02
C SER A 176 -3.91 -11.33 -8.57
N LEU A 177 -2.77 -10.63 -8.70
CA LEU A 177 -1.51 -11.07 -8.13
C LEU A 177 -1.42 -10.58 -6.68
N GLY A 178 -1.86 -11.41 -5.74
CA GLY A 178 -2.19 -11.01 -4.37
C GLY A 178 -1.03 -10.92 -3.38
N LEU A 179 0.20 -11.32 -3.76
CA LEU A 179 1.40 -11.19 -2.93
C LEU A 179 2.26 -10.02 -3.42
N GLY A 180 2.83 -9.27 -2.49
CA GLY A 180 3.71 -8.14 -2.77
C GLY A 180 4.45 -7.68 -1.51
N PHE A 181 4.91 -6.44 -1.53
CA PHE A 181 5.49 -5.76 -0.38
C PHE A 181 4.71 -4.47 -0.07
N SER A 182 4.83 -3.98 1.17
CA SER A 182 4.44 -2.63 1.55
C SER A 182 5.59 -1.93 2.24
N GLY A 183 5.70 -0.61 2.05
CA GLY A 183 6.64 0.24 2.79
C GLY A 183 6.04 1.62 3.05
N VAL A 184 6.51 2.30 4.10
CA VAL A 184 6.05 3.63 4.46
C VAL A 184 7.04 4.67 3.94
N TRP A 185 6.55 5.59 3.10
CA TRP A 185 7.36 6.70 2.59
C TRP A 185 7.68 7.68 3.71
N ARG A 186 8.95 7.93 4.00
CA ARG A 186 9.40 8.97 4.92
C ARG A 186 10.71 9.56 4.42
N ASP A 187 10.78 10.89 4.34
CA ASP A 187 12.01 11.63 3.97
C ASP A 187 12.70 11.14 2.69
N GLY A 188 11.90 10.81 1.67
CA GLY A 188 12.40 10.33 0.38
C GLY A 188 12.87 8.87 0.36
N ARG A 189 12.60 8.11 1.43
CA ARG A 189 12.91 6.68 1.58
C ARG A 189 11.64 5.88 1.86
N LEU A 190 11.70 4.58 1.59
CA LEU A 190 10.68 3.60 1.95
C LEU A 190 11.16 2.81 3.17
N CYS A 191 10.54 3.08 4.31
CA CYS A 191 10.89 2.49 5.59
C CYS A 191 9.94 1.33 5.94
N ALA A 192 10.36 0.51 6.90
CA ALA A 192 9.59 -0.60 7.44
C ALA A 192 9.03 -1.52 6.35
N ALA A 193 9.83 -1.87 5.35
CA ALA A 193 9.39 -2.77 4.29
C ALA A 193 8.97 -4.13 4.87
N ARG A 194 7.78 -4.58 4.47
CA ARG A 194 7.12 -5.79 4.96
C ARG A 194 6.49 -6.53 3.78
N GLU A 195 6.43 -7.85 3.82
CA GLU A 195 5.61 -8.62 2.89
C GLU A 195 4.14 -8.20 3.00
N THR A 196 3.34 -8.42 1.97
CA THR A 196 1.91 -8.08 1.99
C THR A 196 1.14 -9.06 1.15
N TYR A 197 0.22 -9.77 1.78
CA TYR A 197 -0.79 -10.58 1.10
C TYR A 197 -2.12 -9.83 1.11
N TYR A 198 -2.53 -9.34 -0.06
CA TYR A 198 -3.78 -8.63 -0.24
C TYR A 198 -4.38 -9.00 -1.60
N PRO A 199 -5.12 -10.12 -1.71
CA PRO A 199 -5.78 -10.50 -2.95
C PRO A 199 -6.88 -9.49 -3.30
N MET A 200 -7.17 -9.36 -4.59
CA MET A 200 -8.11 -8.37 -5.14
C MET A 200 -7.73 -6.91 -4.82
N ILE A 201 -6.43 -6.67 -4.64
CA ILE A 201 -5.87 -5.31 -4.58
C ILE A 201 -5.92 -4.67 -5.97
N SER A 202 -6.13 -3.35 -6.03
CA SER A 202 -6.17 -2.61 -7.30
C SER A 202 -4.82 -2.54 -8.02
N MET A 203 -3.72 -2.67 -7.27
CA MET A 203 -2.34 -2.66 -7.77
C MET A 203 -2.10 -3.77 -8.79
N GLY A 204 -2.09 -3.43 -10.07
CA GLY A 204 -1.89 -4.43 -11.12
C GLY A 204 -3.02 -5.44 -11.18
N MET A 205 -4.25 -5.10 -10.78
CA MET A 205 -5.38 -5.96 -11.11
C MET A 205 -5.59 -5.92 -12.61
N ALA A 206 -5.57 -7.09 -13.24
CA ALA A 206 -5.70 -7.22 -14.68
C ALA A 206 -7.08 -7.78 -15.06
N SER A 207 -7.59 -7.32 -16.17
CA SER A 207 -8.79 -7.82 -16.84
C SER A 207 -8.37 -8.49 -18.13
N ILE A 208 -8.87 -9.69 -18.40
CA ILE A 208 -8.65 -10.35 -19.68
C ILE A 208 -9.77 -9.94 -20.63
N CYS A 209 -9.39 -9.27 -21.70
CA CYS A 209 -10.28 -8.64 -22.65
C CYS A 209 -10.07 -9.23 -24.04
N SER A 210 -11.03 -9.05 -24.93
CA SER A 210 -10.81 -9.26 -26.35
C SER A 210 -11.46 -8.18 -27.20
N ARG A 211 -10.96 -8.00 -28.41
CA ARG A 211 -11.60 -7.21 -29.45
C ARG A 211 -11.96 -8.13 -30.62
N ASP A 212 -13.23 -8.16 -30.99
CA ASP A 212 -13.65 -8.93 -32.16
C ASP A 212 -13.46 -8.17 -33.49
N THR A 213 -13.77 -8.84 -34.60
CA THR A 213 -13.63 -8.28 -35.95
C THR A 213 -14.54 -7.10 -36.23
N ASP A 214 -15.63 -6.95 -35.47
CA ASP A 214 -16.54 -5.80 -35.54
C ASP A 214 -16.08 -4.64 -34.63
N ARG A 215 -14.87 -4.76 -34.06
CA ARG A 215 -14.25 -3.85 -33.11
C ARG A 215 -15.00 -3.72 -31.79
N TRP A 216 -15.82 -4.70 -31.43
CA TRP A 216 -16.45 -4.71 -30.12
C TRP A 216 -15.47 -5.17 -29.06
N LEU A 217 -15.39 -4.44 -27.94
CA LEU A 217 -14.58 -4.81 -26.79
C LEU A 217 -15.37 -5.70 -25.83
N HIS A 218 -14.89 -6.93 -25.67
CA HIS A 218 -15.37 -7.86 -24.66
C HIS A 218 -14.53 -7.67 -23.39
N VAL A 219 -15.17 -7.20 -22.33
CA VAL A 219 -14.53 -6.84 -21.06
C VAL A 219 -15.24 -7.56 -19.90
N PRO A 220 -14.56 -7.81 -18.76
CA PRO A 220 -15.22 -8.35 -17.58
C PRO A 220 -16.42 -7.51 -17.16
N GLU A 221 -17.53 -8.17 -16.82
CA GLU A 221 -18.72 -7.50 -16.34
C GLU A 221 -18.41 -6.67 -15.08
N ARG A 222 -19.07 -5.51 -14.97
CA ARG A 222 -19.06 -4.71 -13.74
C ARG A 222 -20.23 -5.12 -12.87
N TYR A 223 -20.09 -4.95 -11.56
CA TYR A 223 -21.21 -5.14 -10.66
C TYR A 223 -22.32 -4.12 -10.96
N VAL A 224 -23.58 -4.55 -10.91
CA VAL A 224 -24.76 -3.74 -11.30
C VAL A 224 -24.89 -2.46 -10.46
N ASP A 225 -24.42 -2.50 -9.22
CA ASP A 225 -24.37 -1.32 -8.34
C ASP A 225 -22.97 -0.69 -8.39
N ALA A 226 -22.85 0.42 -9.13
CA ALA A 226 -21.64 1.22 -9.23
C ALA A 226 -21.06 1.66 -7.88
N SER A 227 -21.88 1.78 -6.84
CA SER A 227 -21.40 2.12 -5.49
C SER A 227 -20.65 0.96 -4.80
N GLN A 228 -20.78 -0.26 -5.36
CA GLN A 228 -20.20 -1.51 -4.84
C GLN A 228 -19.16 -2.16 -5.78
N ASP A 229 -18.88 -1.59 -6.95
CA ASP A 229 -17.80 -2.06 -7.84
C ASP A 229 -16.45 -1.52 -7.33
N ASN A 230 -16.11 -1.98 -6.12
CA ASN A 230 -14.81 -1.78 -5.48
C ASN A 230 -13.91 -2.96 -5.82
N HIS A 231 -12.61 -2.70 -5.98
CA HIS A 231 -11.66 -3.72 -6.44
C HIS A 231 -11.59 -4.92 -5.48
N ASP A 232 -11.79 -4.70 -4.18
CA ASP A 232 -11.82 -5.73 -3.14
C ASP A 232 -13.05 -6.66 -3.21
N LEU A 233 -14.03 -6.33 -4.06
CA LEU A 233 -15.24 -7.10 -4.34
C LEU A 233 -15.35 -7.47 -5.84
N ALA A 234 -14.22 -7.47 -6.54
CA ALA A 234 -14.17 -7.74 -7.98
C ALA A 234 -14.81 -9.07 -8.38
N ASP A 235 -14.75 -10.07 -7.49
CA ASP A 235 -15.34 -11.40 -7.64
C ASP A 235 -16.87 -11.41 -7.75
N ARG A 236 -17.53 -10.31 -7.36
CA ARG A 236 -18.99 -10.15 -7.49
C ARG A 236 -19.42 -9.71 -8.88
N GLY A 237 -18.56 -8.97 -9.58
CA GLY A 237 -18.83 -8.49 -10.95
C GLY A 237 -18.35 -9.47 -12.01
N ALA A 238 -17.20 -10.10 -11.79
CA ALA A 238 -16.60 -11.06 -12.72
C ALA A 238 -15.78 -12.12 -11.98
N PRO A 239 -15.63 -13.35 -12.51
CA PRO A 239 -14.71 -14.35 -11.94
C PRO A 239 -13.29 -13.80 -11.78
N VAL A 240 -12.68 -14.07 -10.63
CA VAL A 240 -11.31 -13.64 -10.32
C VAL A 240 -10.38 -14.84 -10.16
N ILE A 241 -9.30 -14.86 -10.93
CA ILE A 241 -8.15 -15.74 -10.72
C ILE A 241 -7.21 -15.06 -9.73
N THR A 242 -6.92 -15.72 -8.61
CA THR A 242 -5.93 -15.24 -7.64
C THR A 242 -4.66 -16.07 -7.75
N ASP A 243 -3.53 -15.41 -7.98
CA ASP A 243 -2.20 -16.02 -7.86
C ASP A 243 -1.40 -15.22 -6.83
N SER A 244 -0.78 -15.90 -5.87
CA SER A 244 0.00 -15.26 -4.81
C SER A 244 1.26 -16.06 -4.51
N ARG A 245 1.74 -16.82 -5.51
CA ARG A 245 2.95 -17.63 -5.40
C ARG A 245 4.23 -16.81 -5.40
N LYS A 246 4.19 -15.57 -5.93
CA LYS A 246 5.34 -14.66 -6.04
C LYS A 246 4.93 -13.20 -5.79
N PRO A 247 5.81 -12.37 -5.19
CA PRO A 247 5.58 -10.94 -5.02
C PRO A 247 5.46 -10.23 -6.38
N ALA A 248 4.37 -9.50 -6.59
CA ALA A 248 4.04 -8.89 -7.88
C ALA A 248 3.92 -7.35 -7.84
N PHE A 249 3.79 -6.77 -6.65
CA PHE A 249 3.62 -5.33 -6.44
C PHE A 249 4.39 -4.82 -5.20
N PHE A 250 4.66 -3.52 -5.18
CA PHE A 250 5.14 -2.79 -4.00
C PHE A 250 4.17 -1.65 -3.70
N ARG A 251 3.50 -1.74 -2.55
CA ARG A 251 2.56 -0.75 -2.04
C ARG A 251 3.30 0.31 -1.24
N ILE A 252 3.24 1.55 -1.69
CA ILE A 252 3.77 2.68 -0.93
C ILE A 252 2.66 3.26 -0.05
N LEU A 253 2.93 3.45 1.23
CA LEU A 253 2.05 4.14 2.18
C LEU A 253 2.60 5.55 2.42
N HIS A 254 1.80 6.58 2.16
CA HIS A 254 2.20 7.97 2.37
C HIS A 254 1.01 8.86 2.78
N GLU A 255 1.30 9.99 3.43
CA GLU A 255 0.28 10.87 4.04
C GLU A 255 -0.72 11.48 3.05
N THR A 256 -0.32 11.69 1.80
CA THR A 256 -1.16 12.30 0.75
C THR A 256 -2.06 11.30 0.01
N GLN A 257 -2.13 10.04 0.45
CA GLN A 257 -3.08 9.07 -0.09
C GLN A 257 -4.52 9.41 0.30
N SER A 258 -5.45 9.29 -0.64
CA SER A 258 -6.87 9.54 -0.39
C SER A 258 -7.43 8.70 0.76
N GLY A 259 -6.98 7.44 0.88
CA GLY A 259 -7.35 6.54 1.98
C GLY A 259 -6.82 6.95 3.37
N VAL A 260 -5.80 7.82 3.44
CA VAL A 260 -5.23 8.35 4.69
C VAL A 260 -5.98 9.61 5.13
N LEU A 261 -6.33 10.51 4.21
CA LEU A 261 -7.08 11.75 4.50
C LEU A 261 -8.40 11.50 5.25
N HIS A 262 -9.07 10.39 4.94
CA HIS A 262 -10.29 10.00 5.64
C HIS A 262 -10.08 9.68 7.13
N ARG A 263 -8.90 9.17 7.49
CA ARG A 263 -8.58 8.73 8.86
C ARG A 263 -7.92 9.83 9.68
N THR A 264 -7.08 10.65 9.04
CA THR A 264 -6.36 11.74 9.71
C THR A 264 -7.27 12.89 10.11
N ARG A 265 -8.29 13.23 9.31
CA ARG A 265 -9.33 14.21 9.73
C ARG A 265 -10.26 13.68 10.83
N GLN A 266 -10.36 12.36 11.03
CA GLN A 266 -11.32 11.78 11.96
C GLN A 266 -10.71 11.33 13.30
N LEU A 267 -9.51 10.71 13.33
CA LEU A 267 -9.14 9.87 14.47
C LEU A 267 -7.62 9.68 14.76
N SER A 268 -6.68 10.01 13.86
CA SER A 268 -5.24 9.97 14.19
C SER A 268 -4.51 11.19 13.65
N ARG A 269 -3.89 11.97 14.55
CA ARG A 269 -3.02 13.09 14.18
C ARG A 269 -1.63 12.62 13.73
N HIS A 270 -1.31 11.33 13.96
CA HIS A 270 -0.02 10.72 13.67
C HIS A 270 -0.13 9.72 12.51
N TRP A 271 -0.12 10.23 11.28
CA TRP A 271 -0.30 9.40 10.08
C TRP A 271 0.75 8.29 9.96
N TYR A 272 1.99 8.55 10.42
CA TYR A 272 3.10 7.60 10.31
C TYR A 272 2.90 6.37 11.19
N ALA A 273 2.47 6.56 12.44
CA ALA A 273 2.12 5.48 13.34
C ALA A 273 0.94 4.64 12.80
N ASP A 274 -0.09 5.28 12.22
CA ASP A 274 -1.19 4.58 11.54
C ASP A 274 -0.70 3.77 10.33
N ALA A 275 0.23 4.31 9.54
CA ALA A 275 0.81 3.60 8.40
C ALA A 275 1.60 2.37 8.85
N LEU A 276 2.43 2.49 9.89
CA LEU A 276 3.20 1.37 10.44
C LEU A 276 2.30 0.31 11.07
N SER A 277 1.28 0.68 11.84
CA SER A 277 0.38 -0.28 12.48
C SER A 277 -0.38 -1.15 11.46
N ARG A 278 -0.64 -0.62 10.25
CA ARG A 278 -1.30 -1.35 9.17
C ARG A 278 -0.45 -2.49 8.58
N ILE A 279 0.88 -2.41 8.71
CA ILE A 279 1.82 -3.38 8.13
C ILE A 279 2.60 -4.18 9.18
N GLN A 280 2.48 -3.83 10.46
CA GLN A 280 3.25 -4.44 11.56
C GLN A 280 3.01 -5.97 11.73
N HIS A 281 1.89 -6.49 11.23
CA HIS A 281 1.56 -7.91 11.31
C HIS A 281 2.02 -8.74 10.10
N ALA A 282 2.74 -8.13 9.17
CA ALA A 282 3.35 -8.86 8.09
C ALA A 282 4.85 -9.09 8.35
N PRO A 283 5.44 -10.17 7.83
CA PRO A 283 6.89 -10.41 7.90
C PRO A 283 7.69 -9.20 7.40
N PRO A 284 8.87 -8.89 7.97
CA PRO A 284 9.85 -8.03 7.32
C PRO A 284 10.13 -8.51 5.90
N ALA A 285 10.21 -7.58 4.95
CA ALA A 285 10.61 -7.94 3.60
C ALA A 285 12.08 -8.39 3.58
N ASP A 286 12.39 -9.41 2.78
CA ASP A 286 13.77 -9.77 2.47
C ASP A 286 14.35 -8.70 1.51
N PRO A 287 15.39 -7.93 1.91
CA PRO A 287 15.98 -6.89 1.07
C PRO A 287 16.50 -7.40 -0.27
N ASP A 288 17.02 -8.62 -0.33
CA ASP A 288 17.57 -9.19 -1.55
C ASP A 288 16.45 -9.52 -2.54
N VAL A 289 15.33 -10.05 -2.04
CA VAL A 289 14.13 -10.30 -2.86
C VAL A 289 13.50 -8.98 -3.33
N VAL A 290 13.48 -7.95 -2.47
CA VAL A 290 13.01 -6.61 -2.88
C VAL A 290 13.90 -6.05 -3.97
N ALA A 291 15.23 -6.13 -3.83
CA ALA A 291 16.17 -5.64 -4.84
C ALA A 291 16.08 -6.40 -6.16
N GLU A 292 15.84 -7.72 -6.12
CA GLU A 292 15.59 -8.55 -7.31
C GLU A 292 14.31 -8.13 -8.04
N LYS A 293 13.19 -7.99 -7.31
CA LYS A 293 11.87 -7.72 -7.90
C LYS A 293 11.64 -6.25 -8.23
N PHE A 294 12.27 -5.35 -7.49
CA PHE A 294 12.11 -3.90 -7.57
C PHE A 294 13.48 -3.19 -7.56
N PRO A 295 14.33 -3.41 -8.57
CA PRO A 295 15.68 -2.86 -8.61
C PRO A 295 15.71 -1.32 -8.51
N VAL A 296 14.68 -0.62 -9.00
CA VAL A 296 14.57 0.85 -8.87
C VAL A 296 14.46 1.31 -7.42
N LEU A 297 13.99 0.43 -6.53
CA LEU A 297 13.79 0.70 -5.11
C LEU A 297 14.94 0.22 -4.22
N ALA A 298 15.93 -0.51 -4.78
CA ALA A 298 16.96 -1.18 -4.00
C ALA A 298 17.75 -0.24 -3.06
N GLN A 299 17.92 1.03 -3.43
CA GLN A 299 18.62 2.04 -2.61
C GLN A 299 17.65 2.90 -1.77
N ALA A 300 16.36 2.85 -2.06
CA ALA A 300 15.34 3.63 -1.39
C ALA A 300 14.65 2.87 -0.25
N VAL A 301 14.71 1.53 -0.25
CA VAL A 301 14.01 0.67 0.70
C VAL A 301 14.89 0.26 1.89
N THR A 302 14.30 0.28 3.08
CA THR A 302 14.87 -0.32 4.29
C THR A 302 13.79 -1.04 5.10
N VAL A 303 14.20 -2.08 5.82
CA VAL A 303 13.36 -2.76 6.81
C VAL A 303 13.27 -2.00 8.14
N ALA A 304 14.15 -1.01 8.34
CA ALA A 304 14.18 -0.17 9.52
C ALA A 304 12.99 0.81 9.54
N HIS A 305 12.54 1.17 10.73
CA HIS A 305 11.33 1.97 10.95
C HIS A 305 11.47 3.48 10.71
N GLY A 306 12.58 3.97 10.14
CA GLY A 306 12.76 5.41 9.85
C GLY A 306 12.61 6.30 11.08
N THR A 307 13.71 6.54 11.79
CA THR A 307 13.68 7.13 13.14
C THR A 307 14.08 8.61 13.10
N GLU A 308 13.28 9.49 13.72
CA GLU A 308 13.67 10.87 14.03
C GLU A 308 14.15 11.03 15.49
N GLY A 309 13.73 10.12 16.38
CA GLY A 309 13.87 10.28 17.82
C GLY A 309 15.06 9.56 18.46
N GLU A 310 15.24 9.85 19.74
CA GLU A 310 16.14 9.10 20.62
C GLU A 310 15.67 7.65 20.71
N THR A 311 16.62 6.72 20.66
CA THR A 311 16.37 5.32 20.96
C THR A 311 16.73 5.08 22.41
N ILE A 312 15.75 4.61 23.19
CA ILE A 312 15.93 4.23 24.60
C ILE A 312 16.18 2.72 24.61
N GLU A 313 17.38 2.32 25.02
CA GLU A 313 17.69 0.93 25.34
C GLU A 313 17.23 0.66 26.77
N LEU A 314 16.35 -0.33 26.96
CA LEU A 314 15.79 -0.64 28.28
C LEU A 314 16.55 -1.75 29.00
N LEU A 315 17.35 -2.54 28.27
CA LEU A 315 18.14 -3.64 28.81
C LEU A 315 19.63 -3.33 28.69
N ASP A 316 20.33 -3.36 29.82
CA ASP A 316 21.79 -3.30 29.86
C ASP A 316 22.45 -4.68 29.65
N GLU A 317 21.70 -5.76 29.90
CA GLU A 317 22.13 -7.15 29.75
C GLU A 317 20.99 -8.05 29.25
N GLU A 318 21.32 -9.25 28.78
CA GLU A 318 20.30 -10.23 28.36
C GLU A 318 19.36 -10.56 29.53
N LEU A 319 18.06 -10.60 29.24
CA LEU A 319 17.02 -10.82 30.23
C LEU A 319 16.39 -12.19 30.07
N ASP A 320 16.52 -13.05 31.09
CA ASP A 320 15.82 -14.32 31.18
C ASP A 320 14.42 -14.14 31.79
N LEU A 321 13.39 -14.08 30.94
CA LEU A 321 12.01 -13.98 31.40
C LEU A 321 11.45 -15.34 31.84
N CYS A 322 11.27 -15.51 33.15
CA CYS A 322 10.72 -16.71 33.78
C CYS A 322 9.57 -16.37 34.73
N GLU A 323 8.30 -16.36 34.30
CA GLU A 323 7.09 -15.95 35.08
C GLU A 323 7.16 -14.54 35.77
N GLU A 324 8.33 -13.91 35.82
CA GLU A 324 8.63 -12.65 36.47
C GLU A 324 8.22 -11.46 35.59
N ARG A 325 7.84 -10.38 36.27
CA ARG A 325 7.44 -9.12 35.66
C ARG A 325 8.61 -8.17 35.74
N VAL A 326 9.03 -7.63 34.60
CA VAL A 326 10.15 -6.69 34.55
C VAL A 326 9.61 -5.29 34.26
N PRO A 327 9.54 -4.40 35.26
CA PRO A 327 9.08 -3.04 35.07
C PRO A 327 10.20 -2.13 34.56
N PHE A 328 9.85 -1.17 33.72
CA PHE A 328 10.73 -0.10 33.27
C PHE A 328 10.01 1.24 33.45
N GLU A 329 10.74 2.23 33.97
CA GLU A 329 10.28 3.61 34.02
C GLU A 329 10.68 4.30 32.72
N ILE A 330 9.70 4.90 32.04
CA ILE A 330 9.88 5.60 30.77
C ILE A 330 8.97 6.83 30.77
N GLN A 331 9.21 7.78 29.87
CA GLN A 331 8.33 8.95 29.71
C GLN A 331 8.15 9.20 28.22
N LEU A 332 7.00 8.79 27.68
CA LEU A 332 6.69 8.94 26.25
C LEU A 332 5.35 9.64 26.08
N ASN A 333 5.34 10.71 25.30
CA ASN A 333 4.15 11.48 24.94
C ASN A 333 3.95 11.59 23.43
N ARG A 334 4.74 10.83 22.66
CA ARG A 334 4.68 10.73 21.19
C ARG A 334 4.54 9.27 20.77
N PRO A 335 4.07 9.01 19.54
CA PRO A 335 4.10 7.66 19.00
C PRO A 335 5.51 7.07 18.99
N PHE A 336 5.60 5.76 19.17
CA PHE A 336 6.89 5.06 19.20
C PHE A 336 6.77 3.64 18.65
N VAL A 337 7.91 3.05 18.31
CA VAL A 337 8.06 1.63 18.04
C VAL A 337 8.77 0.99 19.22
N LEU A 338 8.15 -0.04 19.80
CA LEU A 338 8.81 -0.95 20.73
C LEU A 338 9.43 -2.08 19.91
N GLU A 339 10.74 -2.28 20.01
CA GLU A 339 11.47 -3.41 19.45
C GLU A 339 11.88 -4.39 20.56
N VAL A 340 11.65 -5.68 20.35
CA VAL A 340 12.02 -6.76 21.26
C VAL A 340 12.86 -7.77 20.49
N ASP A 341 14.13 -7.88 20.86
CA ASP A 341 15.11 -8.79 20.28
C ASP A 341 15.24 -10.05 21.14
N PHE A 342 15.05 -11.21 20.52
CA PHE A 342 15.21 -12.51 21.15
C PHE A 342 16.60 -13.09 20.84
N THR A 343 17.13 -13.97 21.70
CA THR A 343 18.45 -14.58 21.43
C THR A 343 18.38 -15.69 20.37
N SER A 344 17.21 -16.27 20.15
CA SER A 344 16.97 -17.27 19.11
C SER A 344 15.56 -17.23 18.52
N GLU A 345 15.38 -17.78 17.31
CA GLU A 345 14.04 -17.93 16.72
C GLU A 345 13.13 -18.83 17.57
N GLN A 346 13.69 -19.87 18.18
CA GLN A 346 12.92 -20.82 18.99
C GLN A 346 12.28 -20.11 20.19
N GLU A 347 13.01 -19.20 20.83
CA GLU A 347 12.48 -18.37 21.91
C GLU A 347 11.38 -17.42 21.41
N ALA A 348 11.60 -16.78 20.26
CA ALA A 348 10.65 -15.85 19.65
C ALA A 348 9.31 -16.48 19.25
N ILE A 349 9.27 -17.80 19.05
CA ILE A 349 8.06 -18.57 18.68
C ILE A 349 7.41 -19.24 19.89
N SER A 350 8.19 -19.48 20.95
CA SER A 350 7.77 -20.35 22.05
C SER A 350 6.74 -19.72 22.98
N GLN A 351 6.64 -18.38 23.06
CA GLN A 351 5.79 -17.68 24.02
C GLN A 351 5.22 -16.35 23.55
N ASP A 352 3.96 -16.10 23.91
CA ASP A 352 3.33 -14.80 23.81
C ASP A 352 3.93 -13.83 24.84
N ILE A 353 4.66 -12.82 24.35
CA ILE A 353 5.08 -11.67 25.15
C ILE A 353 3.98 -10.63 25.12
N ALA A 354 3.55 -10.20 26.29
CA ALA A 354 2.69 -9.04 26.46
C ALA A 354 3.49 -7.90 27.06
N VAL A 355 3.22 -6.68 26.61
CA VAL A 355 3.69 -5.47 27.29
C VAL A 355 2.49 -4.76 27.88
N LYS A 356 2.50 -4.63 29.20
CA LYS A 356 1.56 -3.81 29.95
C LYS A 356 2.09 -2.38 30.00
N TRP A 357 1.25 -1.42 29.66
CA TRP A 357 1.58 0.00 29.66
C TRP A 357 0.98 0.69 30.89
N GLN A 358 1.78 1.51 31.56
CA GLN A 358 1.31 2.47 32.54
C GLN A 358 0.98 3.78 31.82
N VAL A 359 -0.31 4.08 31.71
CA VAL A 359 -0.82 5.25 30.98
C VAL A 359 -1.37 6.24 32.01
N GLU A 360 -0.91 7.49 31.92
CA GLU A 360 -1.43 8.60 32.70
C GLU A 360 -2.11 9.61 31.76
N ALA A 361 -3.22 10.19 32.22
CA ALA A 361 -3.92 11.26 31.52
C ALA A 361 -3.50 12.62 32.08
N GLU A 362 -3.61 13.65 31.25
CA GLU A 362 -3.66 15.03 31.73
C GLU A 362 -4.85 15.25 32.66
N ASP A 363 -4.75 16.23 33.57
CA ASP A 363 -5.78 16.51 34.55
C ASP A 363 -7.14 16.76 33.89
N GLY A 364 -8.15 15.97 34.30
CA GLY A 364 -9.51 16.07 33.78
C GLY A 364 -9.78 15.32 32.48
N PHE A 365 -8.78 14.65 31.88
CA PHE A 365 -8.98 13.81 30.70
C PHE A 365 -9.39 12.38 31.09
N ASP A 366 -10.45 11.86 30.47
CA ASP A 366 -10.91 10.49 30.67
C ASP A 366 -10.17 9.51 29.74
N LEU A 367 -9.28 8.69 30.31
CA LEU A 367 -8.56 7.64 29.59
C LEU A 367 -9.48 6.63 28.90
N HIS A 368 -10.71 6.47 29.38
CA HIS A 368 -11.67 5.50 28.86
C HIS A 368 -12.69 6.12 27.89
N CYS A 369 -12.47 7.37 27.46
CA CYS A 369 -13.28 7.97 26.42
C CYS A 369 -13.14 7.19 25.10
N THR A 370 -14.13 7.31 24.23
CA THR A 370 -14.20 6.59 22.95
C THR A 370 -12.99 6.88 22.07
N GLU A 371 -12.55 8.15 22.01
CA GLU A 371 -11.42 8.60 21.20
C GLU A 371 -10.10 7.95 21.64
N CYS A 372 -9.77 8.06 22.92
CA CYS A 372 -8.57 7.44 23.52
C CYS A 372 -8.57 5.91 23.30
N THR A 373 -9.71 5.26 23.55
CA THR A 373 -9.84 3.81 23.37
C THR A 373 -9.64 3.40 21.91
N GLN A 374 -10.19 4.15 20.97
CA GLN A 374 -10.04 3.88 19.53
C GLN A 374 -8.60 4.09 19.06
N GLN A 375 -7.90 5.12 19.54
CA GLN A 375 -6.50 5.38 19.19
C GLN A 375 -5.59 4.24 19.66
N TYR A 376 -5.67 3.86 20.94
CA TYR A 376 -4.88 2.75 21.47
C TYR A 376 -5.21 1.41 20.80
N THR A 377 -6.49 1.14 20.50
CA THR A 377 -6.90 -0.11 19.85
C THR A 377 -6.29 -0.28 18.45
N ARG A 378 -6.04 0.81 17.72
CA ARG A 378 -5.37 0.77 16.39
C ARG A 378 -3.90 0.37 16.46
N SER A 379 -3.30 0.56 17.63
CA SER A 379 -1.94 0.15 17.98
C SER A 379 -1.92 -1.23 18.64
N ASP A 380 -3.05 -1.95 18.59
CA ASP A 380 -3.31 -3.19 19.34
C ASP A 380 -3.11 -3.08 20.85
N VAL A 381 -3.10 -1.86 21.39
CA VAL A 381 -3.08 -1.59 22.82
C VAL A 381 -4.53 -1.66 23.32
N ARG A 382 -4.85 -2.71 24.07
CA ARG A 382 -6.21 -2.96 24.58
C ARG A 382 -6.27 -2.75 26.08
N TYR A 383 -7.29 -2.05 26.53
CA TYR A 383 -7.57 -1.93 27.96
C TYR A 383 -8.27 -3.18 28.50
N HIS A 384 -7.71 -3.75 29.57
CA HIS A 384 -8.33 -4.84 30.31
C HIS A 384 -8.46 -4.46 31.80
N ARG A 385 -9.65 -4.61 32.39
CA ARG A 385 -9.92 -4.20 33.80
C ARG A 385 -8.89 -4.73 34.81
N LYS A 386 -8.40 -5.96 34.61
CA LYS A 386 -7.41 -6.59 35.50
C LYS A 386 -5.96 -6.20 35.19
N TYR A 387 -5.64 -5.92 33.93
CA TYR A 387 -4.25 -5.84 33.45
C TYR A 387 -3.87 -4.43 32.96
N GLY A 388 -4.82 -3.49 32.88
CA GLY A 388 -4.58 -2.17 32.29
C GLY A 388 -4.48 -2.23 30.77
N TYR A 389 -3.83 -1.23 30.18
CA TYR A 389 -3.52 -1.21 28.76
C TYR A 389 -2.41 -2.23 28.46
N THR A 390 -2.64 -3.11 27.50
CA THR A 390 -1.69 -4.19 27.14
C THR A 390 -1.62 -4.33 25.63
N THR A 391 -0.43 -4.54 25.09
CA THR A 391 -0.21 -4.97 23.70
C THR A 391 0.49 -6.33 23.66
N TRP A 392 0.31 -7.07 22.57
CA TRP A 392 0.98 -8.34 22.33
C TRP A 392 2.06 -8.14 21.29
N VAL A 393 3.27 -8.62 21.58
CA VAL A 393 4.37 -8.65 20.62
C VAL A 393 4.14 -9.86 19.70
N PRO A 394 4.11 -9.71 18.36
CA PRO A 394 3.83 -10.81 17.45
C PRO A 394 4.81 -11.99 17.62
N THR A 395 4.32 -13.23 17.64
CA THR A 395 5.14 -14.44 17.91
C THR A 395 5.36 -15.36 16.70
N ARG A 396 4.92 -14.98 15.50
CA ARG A 396 5.04 -15.89 14.34
C ARG A 396 6.50 -16.03 13.89
N LYS A 397 6.89 -17.25 13.48
CA LYS A 397 8.26 -17.56 13.00
C LYS A 397 8.77 -16.61 11.92
N GLN A 398 7.90 -16.29 10.98
CA GLN A 398 8.19 -15.44 9.81
C GLN A 398 8.67 -14.02 10.13
N PHE A 399 8.62 -13.56 11.37
CA PHE A 399 9.10 -12.21 11.74
C PHE A 399 10.60 -12.16 12.11
N GLY A 400 11.32 -13.29 12.11
CA GLY A 400 12.77 -13.35 12.44
C GLY A 400 13.07 -13.46 13.94
N VAL A 401 14.07 -12.77 14.45
CA VAL A 401 14.40 -12.69 15.90
C VAL A 401 14.04 -11.36 16.54
N THR A 402 13.85 -10.30 15.76
CA THR A 402 13.39 -8.99 16.22
C THR A 402 11.89 -8.90 16.02
N ARG A 403 11.18 -8.38 17.02
CA ARG A 403 9.74 -8.13 16.96
C ARG A 403 9.47 -6.67 17.25
N HIS A 404 8.38 -6.16 16.72
CA HIS A 404 7.99 -4.78 16.97
C HIS A 404 6.50 -4.65 17.28
N ALA A 405 6.17 -3.62 18.04
CA ALA A 405 4.81 -3.13 18.24
C ALA A 405 4.83 -1.61 18.09
N VAL A 406 3.90 -1.07 17.32
CA VAL A 406 3.74 0.37 17.14
C VAL A 406 2.72 0.85 18.16
N VAL A 407 3.03 1.92 18.89
CA VAL A 407 2.13 2.54 19.88
C VAL A 407 1.89 3.99 19.50
N ASP A 408 0.66 4.30 19.09
CA ASP A 408 0.14 5.65 18.85
C ASP A 408 -0.40 6.23 20.18
N VAL A 409 0.40 7.07 20.83
CA VAL A 409 0.09 7.66 22.14
C VAL A 409 -0.91 8.82 21.97
N HIS A 410 -2.00 8.79 22.74
CA HIS A 410 -2.99 9.86 22.70
C HIS A 410 -2.40 11.20 23.20
N PRO A 411 -2.61 12.35 22.51
CA PRO A 411 -1.95 13.62 22.84
C PRO A 411 -2.17 14.14 24.26
N GLN A 412 -3.28 13.76 24.89
CA GLN A 412 -3.63 14.12 26.28
C GLN A 412 -3.24 13.03 27.29
N THR A 413 -2.37 12.12 26.89
CA THR A 413 -1.89 11.02 27.73
C THR A 413 -0.39 10.86 27.58
N ARG A 414 0.22 10.18 28.55
CA ARG A 414 1.64 9.80 28.50
C ARG A 414 1.81 8.37 28.99
N ILE A 415 2.79 7.67 28.45
CA ILE A 415 3.27 6.40 28.97
C ILE A 415 4.36 6.69 30.01
N THR A 416 4.11 6.33 31.26
CA THR A 416 5.07 6.55 32.38
C THR A 416 5.83 5.31 32.79
N GLY A 417 5.52 4.17 32.19
CA GLY A 417 6.19 2.92 32.45
C GLY A 417 5.66 1.79 31.59
N LEU A 418 6.42 0.71 31.53
CA LEU A 418 5.96 -0.54 30.93
C LEU A 418 6.36 -1.73 31.80
N THR A 419 5.65 -2.83 31.64
CA THR A 419 6.00 -4.10 32.25
C THR A 419 5.93 -5.19 31.19
N VAL A 420 7.05 -5.88 30.99
CA VAL A 420 7.11 -7.04 30.09
C VAL A 420 6.63 -8.27 30.84
N LEU A 421 5.73 -9.03 30.20
CA LEU A 421 5.05 -10.19 30.75
C LEU A 421 5.21 -11.37 29.79
N THR A 422 5.49 -12.56 30.33
CA THR A 422 5.40 -13.82 29.60
C THR A 422 4.24 -14.66 30.12
N ARG A 423 3.62 -15.45 29.23
CA ARG A 423 2.52 -16.36 29.61
C ARG A 423 2.93 -17.82 29.76
N GLY A 424 4.10 -18.21 29.28
CA GLY A 424 4.54 -19.61 29.29
C GLY A 424 5.49 -19.92 30.45
N LYS A 425 5.61 -21.23 30.73
CA LYS A 425 6.46 -21.77 31.80
C LYS A 425 7.93 -21.92 31.39
N ASN A 426 8.23 -21.83 30.10
CA ASN A 426 9.60 -21.94 29.63
C ASN A 426 10.31 -20.58 29.81
N PRO A 427 11.60 -20.57 30.15
CA PRO A 427 12.40 -19.34 30.08
C PRO A 427 12.37 -18.79 28.65
N THR A 428 12.16 -17.48 28.50
CA THR A 428 12.33 -16.76 27.24
C THR A 428 13.46 -15.75 27.40
N ARG A 429 14.55 -15.90 26.64
CA ARG A 429 15.66 -14.95 26.71
C ARG A 429 15.50 -13.81 25.72
N LEU A 430 15.54 -12.59 26.25
CA LEU A 430 15.58 -11.37 25.47
C LEU A 430 17.00 -10.85 25.43
N ARG A 431 17.48 -10.58 24.21
CA ARG A 431 18.76 -9.92 23.99
C ARG A 431 18.67 -8.43 24.26
N GLN A 432 17.57 -7.80 23.81
CA GLN A 432 17.41 -6.37 23.91
C GLN A 432 15.94 -5.95 23.85
N ILE A 433 15.63 -4.84 24.50
CA ILE A 433 14.37 -4.11 24.31
C ILE A 433 14.73 -2.66 24.02
N ARG A 434 14.20 -2.14 22.92
CA ARG A 434 14.40 -0.74 22.51
C ARG A 434 13.07 -0.06 22.30
N ILE A 435 13.04 1.24 22.56
CA ILE A 435 11.95 2.11 22.17
C ILE A 435 12.52 3.22 21.31
N THR A 436 11.90 3.46 20.17
CA THR A 436 12.26 4.60 19.31
C THR A 436 11.03 5.43 19.01
N GLU A 437 11.08 6.72 19.35
CA GLU A 437 10.02 7.67 19.00
C GLU A 437 9.97 7.93 17.48
N ILE A 438 8.75 8.06 16.95
CA ILE A 438 8.50 8.16 15.50
C ILE A 438 7.57 9.30 15.11
#